data_AF-A0A949CJD3-F1
#
_entry.id   AF-A0A949CJD3-F1
#
_cell.length_a   1.000
_cell.length_b   1.000
_cell.length_c   1.000
_cell.angle_alpha   90.00
_cell.angle_beta   90.00
_cell.angle_gamma   90.00
#
_symmetry.space_group_name_H-M   'P 1'
#
loop_
_entity.id
_entity.type
_entity.pdbx_description
1 polymer ?
#
loop_
_entity_poly.entity_id
_entity_poly.type
_entity_poly.pdbx_seq_one_letter_code
_entity_poly.pdbx_strand_id
1 'polypeptide(L)'
;MSSQVGCVSLSNFTLGPFGLPIPISPYLQDNEEMQFHVHERYARVPIMGPLTQGGPVAAIDPPSDDEVIHALERARPVRGGVPFLYEKQRNRVRIVKEKIADYIDDPRFVPLIGFSQLHHAHYKCTVYFEEVTINGWPVPYTL
;
A
#
# COMPACT_ATOMS: atom_id res chain seq x y z
N MET A 1 -23.83 -12.87 -2.60
CA MET A 1 -22.73 -13.29 -1.72
C MET A 1 -22.34 -12.09 -0.87
N SER A 2 -22.85 -11.99 0.36
CA SER A 2 -22.61 -10.84 1.24
C SER A 2 -21.29 -11.02 1.98
N SER A 3 -20.31 -10.17 1.71
CA SER A 3 -19.11 -9.99 2.51
C SER A 3 -19.47 -9.34 3.84
N GLN A 4 -19.69 -10.14 4.89
CA GLN A 4 -19.77 -9.63 6.26
C GLN A 4 -18.35 -9.46 6.79
N VAL A 5 -17.92 -8.20 6.93
CA VAL A 5 -16.78 -7.81 7.75
C VAL A 5 -17.38 -7.24 9.03
N GLY A 6 -17.41 -8.04 10.09
CA GLY A 6 -17.96 -7.63 11.39
C GLY A 6 -18.77 -8.72 12.09
N CYS A 7 -18.29 -9.11 13.27
CA CYS A 7 -18.90 -9.96 14.29
C CYS A 7 -19.65 -11.21 13.77
N VAL A 8 -18.93 -12.33 13.68
CA VAL A 8 -19.53 -13.66 13.63
C VAL A 8 -20.41 -13.81 14.89
N SER A 9 -21.72 -13.87 14.69
CA SER A 9 -22.65 -14.38 15.69
C SER A 9 -22.36 -15.87 15.85
N LEU A 10 -21.41 -16.20 16.73
CA LEU A 10 -21.14 -17.56 17.19
C LEU A 10 -22.30 -17.99 18.08
N SER A 11 -23.44 -18.28 17.47
CA SER A 11 -24.66 -18.62 18.20
C SER A 11 -24.58 -19.98 18.91
N ASN A 12 -23.58 -20.84 18.64
CA ASN A 12 -23.50 -22.20 19.21
C ASN A 12 -22.08 -22.80 19.35
N PHE A 13 -21.04 -22.00 19.63
CA PHE A 13 -19.72 -22.54 20.02
C PHE A 13 -19.35 -22.05 21.42
N THR A 14 -19.67 -22.85 22.45
CA THR A 14 -19.28 -22.57 23.85
C THR A 14 -17.79 -22.86 24.04
N LEU A 15 -16.95 -21.90 23.67
CA LEU A 15 -15.51 -21.90 23.98
C LEU A 15 -15.21 -21.27 25.36
N GLY A 16 -16.23 -21.11 26.22
CA GLY A 16 -16.08 -20.47 27.53
C GLY A 16 -15.50 -19.04 27.39
N PRO A 17 -14.56 -18.61 28.26
CA PRO A 17 -13.94 -17.28 28.14
C PRO A 17 -13.12 -17.08 26.86
N PHE A 18 -12.81 -18.13 26.10
CA PHE A 18 -12.20 -18.06 24.77
C PHE A 18 -13.21 -17.95 23.62
N GLY A 19 -14.51 -17.97 23.92
CA GLY A 19 -15.59 -17.75 22.94
C GLY A 19 -15.86 -16.28 22.65
N LEU A 20 -15.33 -15.37 23.48
CA LEU A 20 -15.29 -13.94 23.17
C LEU A 20 -14.12 -13.73 22.19
N PRO A 21 -14.36 -13.27 20.95
CA PRO A 21 -13.27 -12.96 20.04
C PRO A 21 -12.35 -11.94 20.70
N ILE A 22 -11.07 -12.26 20.81
CA ILE A 22 -10.07 -11.35 21.37
C ILE A 22 -10.09 -10.09 20.47
N PRO A 23 -10.44 -8.91 21.00
CA PRO A 23 -10.50 -7.71 20.17
C PRO A 23 -9.10 -7.40 19.68
N ILE A 24 -8.87 -7.55 18.38
CA ILE A 24 -7.69 -7.02 17.72
C ILE A 24 -7.83 -5.49 17.74
N SER A 25 -6.76 -4.77 18.09
CA SER A 25 -6.84 -3.32 18.06
C SER A 25 -7.10 -2.84 16.63
N PRO A 26 -7.90 -1.78 16.41
CA PRO A 26 -8.16 -1.26 15.07
C PRO A 26 -6.88 -0.94 14.28
N TYR A 27 -5.81 -0.56 14.98
CA TYR A 27 -4.49 -0.34 14.39
C TYR A 27 -3.87 -1.62 13.81
N LEU A 28 -3.94 -2.73 14.53
CA LEU A 28 -3.38 -4.00 14.05
C LEU A 28 -4.18 -4.54 12.87
N GLN A 29 -5.51 -4.41 12.92
CA GLN A 29 -6.38 -4.78 11.80
C GLN A 29 -6.09 -3.93 10.56
N ASP A 30 -5.99 -2.59 10.68
CA ASP A 30 -5.65 -1.70 9.56
C ASP A 30 -4.29 -2.05 8.93
N ASN A 31 -3.31 -2.42 9.76
CA ASN A 31 -2.01 -2.83 9.25
C ASN A 31 -2.09 -4.12 8.42
N GLU A 32 -2.84 -5.12 8.87
CA GLU A 32 -3.03 -6.37 8.13
C GLU A 32 -3.81 -6.14 6.83
N GLU A 33 -4.87 -5.34 6.87
CA GLU A 33 -5.65 -4.95 5.70
C GLU A 33 -4.78 -4.20 4.68
N MET A 34 -3.91 -3.31 5.15
CA MET A 34 -2.94 -2.60 4.31
C MET A 34 -1.94 -3.55 3.65
N GLN A 35 -1.37 -4.51 4.40
CA GLN A 35 -0.43 -5.47 3.83
C GLN A 35 -1.11 -6.33 2.76
N PHE A 36 -2.35 -6.78 3.03
CA PHE A 36 -3.15 -7.53 2.08
C PHE A 36 -3.45 -6.71 0.82
N HIS A 37 -3.83 -5.43 0.98
CA HIS A 37 -4.10 -4.52 -0.12
C HIS A 37 -2.87 -4.34 -1.03
N VAL A 38 -1.70 -4.10 -0.44
CA VAL A 38 -0.45 -3.94 -1.19
C VAL A 38 -0.04 -5.24 -1.88
N HIS A 39 -0.22 -6.38 -1.23
CA HIS A 39 0.10 -7.69 -1.78
C HIS A 39 -0.73 -8.02 -3.03
N GLU A 40 -2.05 -7.83 -2.95
CA GLU A 40 -2.95 -8.15 -4.07
C GLU A 40 -2.77 -7.19 -5.26
N ARG A 41 -2.54 -5.90 -5.00
CA ARG A 41 -2.51 -4.88 -6.08
C ARG A 41 -1.13 -4.57 -6.66
N TYR A 42 -0.11 -4.48 -5.82
CA TYR A 42 1.19 -3.90 -6.21
C TYR A 42 2.36 -4.89 -6.14
N ALA A 43 2.26 -5.94 -5.31
CA ALA A 43 3.32 -6.93 -5.21
C ALA A 43 3.32 -7.96 -6.36
N ARG A 44 2.29 -7.95 -7.22
CA ARG A 44 2.15 -8.87 -8.35
C ARG A 44 2.42 -8.13 -9.65
N VAL A 45 3.28 -8.71 -10.48
CA VAL A 45 3.57 -8.20 -11.83
C VAL A 45 2.78 -9.02 -12.85
N PRO A 46 2.05 -8.40 -13.79
CA PRO A 46 1.34 -9.13 -14.82
C PRO A 46 2.33 -9.86 -15.76
N ILE A 47 2.02 -11.10 -16.11
CA ILE A 47 2.77 -11.85 -17.13
C ILE A 47 2.24 -11.39 -18.49
N MET A 48 3.06 -10.61 -19.20
CA MET A 48 2.75 -10.14 -20.54
C MET A 48 3.13 -11.18 -21.59
N GLY A 49 2.56 -11.05 -22.80
CA GLY A 49 2.97 -11.83 -23.95
C GLY A 49 4.42 -11.54 -24.37
N PRO A 50 4.99 -12.35 -25.29
CA PRO A 50 6.36 -12.16 -25.76
C PRO A 50 6.52 -10.80 -26.45
N LEU A 51 7.67 -10.16 -26.25
CA LEU A 51 8.03 -8.93 -26.95
C LEU A 51 8.18 -9.21 -28.45
N THR A 52 7.43 -8.49 -29.28
CA THR A 52 7.57 -8.56 -30.74
C THR A 52 8.73 -7.68 -31.19
N GLN A 53 9.46 -8.11 -32.23
CA GLN A 53 10.57 -7.31 -32.77
C GLN A 53 10.05 -5.93 -33.24
N GLY A 54 10.64 -4.86 -32.71
CA GLY A 54 10.25 -3.48 -33.04
C GLY A 54 9.01 -2.95 -32.31
N GLY A 55 8.44 -3.69 -31.35
CA GLY A 55 7.36 -3.19 -30.50
C GLY A 55 7.83 -2.06 -29.57
N PRO A 56 6.92 -1.18 -29.11
CA PRO A 56 7.27 -0.13 -28.17
C PRO A 56 7.73 -0.75 -26.84
N VAL A 57 9.02 -0.61 -26.55
CA VAL A 57 9.61 -0.89 -25.24
C VAL A 57 9.30 0.30 -24.34
N ALA A 58 8.04 0.44 -23.97
CA ALA A 58 7.58 1.51 -23.10
C ALA A 58 6.82 0.91 -21.94
N ALA A 59 7.17 1.35 -20.73
CA ALA A 59 6.43 1.02 -19.52
C ALA A 59 4.96 1.35 -19.72
N ILE A 60 4.10 0.35 -19.50
CA ILE A 60 2.69 0.45 -19.89
C ILE A 60 1.97 1.47 -19.01
N ASP A 61 2.29 1.54 -17.71
CA ASP A 61 1.61 2.45 -16.80
C ASP A 61 2.57 3.15 -15.82
N PRO A 62 2.39 4.46 -15.59
CA PRO A 62 3.01 5.14 -14.46
C PRO A 62 2.44 4.60 -13.14
N PRO A 63 3.16 4.73 -12.01
CA PRO A 63 2.68 4.25 -10.71
C PRO A 63 1.35 4.90 -10.36
N SER A 64 0.46 4.16 -9.70
CA SER A 64 -0.84 4.71 -9.25
C SER A 64 -0.63 5.76 -8.15
N ASP A 65 -1.53 6.74 -8.03
CA ASP A 65 -1.48 7.70 -6.93
C ASP A 65 -1.53 7.00 -5.56
N ASP A 66 -2.32 5.94 -5.46
CA ASP A 66 -2.42 5.14 -4.23
C ASP A 66 -1.12 4.40 -3.89
N GLU A 67 -0.42 3.88 -4.90
CA GLU A 67 0.90 3.27 -4.72
C GLU A 67 1.93 4.29 -4.21
N VAL A 68 1.89 5.51 -4.76
CA VAL A 68 2.75 6.62 -4.29
C VAL A 68 2.41 7.01 -2.85
N ILE A 69 1.12 7.05 -2.48
CA ILE A 69 0.70 7.33 -1.09
C ILE A 69 1.12 6.21 -0.14
N HIS A 70 0.99 4.94 -0.53
CA HIS A 70 1.47 3.82 0.27
C HIS A 70 3.00 3.85 0.46
N ALA A 71 3.75 4.18 -0.59
CA ALA A 71 5.20 4.36 -0.51
C ALA A 71 5.58 5.54 0.40
N LEU A 72 4.85 6.67 0.29
CA LEU A 72 5.01 7.82 1.16
C LEU A 72 4.71 7.47 2.62
N GLU A 73 3.68 6.67 2.86
CA GLU A 73 3.27 6.23 4.20
C GLU A 73 4.31 5.31 4.84
N ARG A 74 4.97 4.46 4.05
CA ARG A 74 6.11 3.67 4.53
C ARG A 74 7.32 4.55 4.90
N ALA A 75 7.57 5.62 4.15
CA ALA A 75 8.69 6.52 4.40
C ALA A 75 8.43 7.51 5.55
N ARG A 76 7.19 8.01 5.64
CA ARG A 76 6.73 8.96 6.66
C ARG A 76 5.31 8.56 7.07
N PRO A 77 5.13 7.85 8.18
CA PRO A 77 3.80 7.39 8.59
C PRO A 77 2.96 8.53 9.16
N VAL A 78 1.68 8.54 8.76
CA VAL A 78 0.62 9.40 9.30
C VAL A 78 -0.32 8.59 10.20
N ARG A 79 -0.49 7.30 9.88
CA ARG A 79 -1.33 6.36 10.63
C ARG A 79 -0.67 5.94 11.94
N GLY A 80 -1.51 5.50 12.89
CA GLY A 80 -1.07 4.98 14.20
C GLY A 80 -1.11 5.99 15.35
N GLY A 81 -1.59 7.21 15.11
CA GLY A 81 -1.87 8.19 16.16
C GLY A 81 -3.08 7.81 17.01
N VAL A 82 -3.13 8.28 18.27
CA VAL A 82 -4.34 8.22 19.08
C VAL A 82 -5.10 9.53 18.89
N PRO A 83 -6.37 9.49 18.43
CA PRO A 83 -7.17 10.69 18.23
C PRO A 83 -7.13 11.60 19.45
N PHE A 84 -7.06 12.91 19.22
CA PHE A 84 -6.93 13.95 20.25
C PHE A 84 -5.65 13.97 21.07
N LEU A 85 -4.81 12.92 21.07
CA LEU A 85 -3.52 12.91 21.77
C LEU A 85 -2.37 13.23 20.82
N TYR A 86 -2.30 12.53 19.69
CA TYR A 86 -1.27 12.74 18.68
C TYR A 86 -1.82 12.32 17.33
N GLU A 87 -2.11 13.30 16.50
CA GLU A 87 -2.66 13.09 15.17
C GLU A 87 -1.84 13.87 14.15
N LYS A 88 -1.50 13.21 13.04
CA LYS A 88 -0.91 13.85 11.88
C LYS A 88 -1.95 13.87 10.77
N GLN A 89 -2.01 14.98 10.05
CA GLN A 89 -2.89 15.12 8.89
C GLN A 89 -2.06 15.64 7.71
N ARG A 90 -2.39 15.15 6.51
CA ARG A 90 -1.81 15.63 5.25
C ARG A 90 -2.89 16.31 4.43
N ASN A 91 -2.68 17.59 4.15
CA ASN A 91 -3.61 18.42 3.40
C ASN A 91 -3.01 18.85 2.06
N ARG A 92 -3.89 19.11 1.08
CA ARG A 92 -3.56 19.66 -0.25
C ARG A 92 -2.43 18.89 -0.96
N VAL A 93 -2.52 17.56 -0.95
CA VAL A 93 -1.53 16.68 -1.58
C VAL A 93 -1.52 16.89 -3.10
N ARG A 94 -0.33 17.09 -3.67
CA ARG A 94 -0.08 17.15 -5.11
C ARG A 94 1.05 16.19 -5.44
N ILE A 95 0.82 15.32 -6.41
CA ILE A 95 1.79 14.30 -6.83
C ILE A 95 2.27 14.64 -8.24
N VAL A 96 3.58 14.77 -8.42
CA VAL A 96 4.23 14.95 -9.72
C VAL A 96 5.07 13.71 -10.02
N LYS A 97 4.83 13.06 -11.16
CA LYS A 97 5.49 11.82 -11.57
C LYS A 97 6.37 12.09 -12.78
N GLU A 98 7.66 11.76 -12.67
CA GLU A 98 8.66 11.93 -13.72
C GLU A 98 9.29 10.56 -14.02
N LYS A 99 9.38 10.18 -15.30
CA LYS A 99 10.01 8.92 -15.71
C LYS A 99 11.52 9.11 -15.78
N ILE A 100 12.28 8.32 -15.00
CA ILE A 100 13.75 8.42 -14.93
C ILE A 100 14.41 7.42 -15.87
N ALA A 101 13.98 6.16 -15.83
CA ALA A 101 14.61 5.08 -16.56
C ALA A 101 13.56 4.07 -17.02
N ASP A 102 13.78 3.52 -18.21
CA ASP A 102 12.96 2.47 -18.80
C ASP A 102 13.84 1.56 -19.64
N TYR A 103 13.97 0.31 -19.23
CA TYR A 103 14.85 -0.64 -19.89
C TYR A 103 14.39 -2.08 -19.70
N ILE A 104 14.85 -2.94 -20.61
CA ILE A 104 14.67 -4.39 -20.54
C ILE A 104 15.95 -4.99 -19.96
N ASP A 105 15.81 -5.84 -18.95
CA ASP A 105 16.90 -6.68 -18.46
C ASP A 105 17.19 -7.81 -19.47
N ASP A 106 18.45 -8.27 -19.47
CA ASP A 106 18.81 -9.47 -20.19
C ASP A 106 17.92 -10.66 -19.80
N PRO A 107 17.64 -11.61 -20.71
CA PRO A 107 16.82 -12.78 -20.41
C PRO A 107 17.36 -13.57 -19.21
N ARG A 108 16.52 -13.77 -18.20
CA ARG A 108 16.85 -14.56 -17.00
C ARG A 108 15.91 -15.75 -16.87
N PHE A 109 16.43 -16.83 -16.29
CA PHE A 109 15.63 -18.01 -15.98
C PHE A 109 14.82 -17.78 -14.70
N VAL A 110 13.49 -17.77 -14.82
CA VAL A 110 12.54 -17.69 -13.70
C VAL A 110 11.88 -19.06 -13.53
N PRO A 111 11.98 -19.72 -12.36
CA PRO A 111 11.60 -21.14 -12.21
C PRO A 111 10.20 -21.55 -12.68
N LEU A 112 9.19 -20.67 -12.54
CA LEU A 112 7.80 -20.97 -12.92
C LEU A 112 7.43 -20.57 -14.35
N ILE A 113 8.21 -19.69 -14.99
CA ILE A 113 7.90 -19.07 -16.30
C ILE A 113 8.87 -19.58 -17.38
N GLY A 114 10.10 -19.94 -17.00
CA GLY A 114 11.20 -20.25 -17.91
C GLY A 114 12.06 -19.03 -18.20
N PHE A 115 12.64 -18.96 -19.40
CA PHE A 115 13.39 -17.77 -19.84
C PHE A 115 12.44 -16.62 -20.09
N SER A 116 12.63 -15.53 -19.34
CA SER A 116 11.81 -14.33 -19.44
C SER A 116 12.67 -13.08 -19.41
N GLN A 117 12.17 -12.02 -20.04
CA GLN A 117 12.75 -10.69 -19.98
C GLN A 117 11.90 -9.85 -19.03
N LEU A 118 12.57 -9.18 -18.09
CA LEU A 118 11.91 -8.26 -17.16
C LEU A 118 12.02 -6.85 -17.70
N HIS A 119 10.91 -6.12 -17.63
CA HIS A 119 10.87 -4.72 -18.01
C HIS A 119 10.86 -3.85 -16.75
N HIS A 120 11.92 -3.08 -16.54
CA HIS A 120 12.08 -2.20 -15.38
C HIS A 120 11.82 -0.76 -15.75
N ALA A 121 10.88 -0.15 -15.05
CA ALA A 121 10.54 1.26 -15.18
C ALA A 121 10.69 1.95 -13.84
N HIS A 122 11.54 2.98 -13.80
CA HIS A 122 11.76 3.78 -12.60
C HIS A 122 11.15 5.16 -12.76
N TYR A 123 10.32 5.52 -11.78
CA TYR A 123 9.68 6.82 -11.69
C TYR A 123 10.14 7.57 -10.44
N LYS A 124 10.42 8.85 -10.61
CA LYS A 124 10.56 9.80 -9.51
C LYS A 124 9.18 10.37 -9.22
N CYS A 125 8.69 10.14 -8.01
CA CYS A 125 7.44 10.71 -7.55
C CYS A 125 7.74 11.79 -6.51
N THR A 126 7.44 13.05 -6.85
CA THR A 126 7.59 14.17 -5.92
C THR A 126 6.22 14.52 -5.36
N VAL A 127 6.07 14.43 -4.03
CA VAL A 127 4.82 14.73 -3.35
C VAL A 127 4.95 16.05 -2.60
N TYR A 128 4.11 17.02 -2.95
CA TYR A 128 3.95 18.27 -2.23
C TYR A 128 2.71 18.17 -1.34
N PHE A 129 2.85 18.44 -0.05
CA PHE A 129 1.74 18.41 0.89
C PHE A 129 2.00 19.35 2.06
N GLU A 130 0.93 19.72 2.74
CA GLU A 130 1.00 20.41 4.02
C GLU A 130 0.72 19.41 5.13
N GLU A 131 1.62 19.34 6.11
CA GLU A 131 1.43 18.49 7.28
C GLU A 131 0.97 19.35 8.46
N VAL A 132 -0.09 18.91 9.11
CA VAL A 132 -0.55 19.49 10.38
C VAL A 132 -0.39 18.41 11.43
N THR A 133 0.37 18.70 12.49
CA THR A 133 0.52 17.80 13.62
C THR A 133 -0.21 18.36 14.83
N ILE A 134 -1.26 17.68 15.27
CA ILE A 134 -2.04 18.03 16.45
C ILE A 134 -1.54 17.17 17.60
N ASN A 135 -0.92 17.81 18.59
CA ASN A 135 -0.52 17.15 19.83
C ASN A 135 -1.40 17.67 20.97
N GLY A 136 -2.16 16.79 21.63
CA GLY A 136 -3.08 17.15 22.70
C GLY A 136 -2.56 16.88 24.11
N TRP A 137 -1.36 16.30 24.27
CA TRP A 137 -0.76 16.01 25.58
C TRP A 137 0.73 16.40 25.60
N PRO A 138 1.28 16.98 26.69
CA PRO A 138 0.64 17.37 27.96
C PRO A 138 -0.04 18.73 27.88
N VAL A 139 0.38 19.54 26.91
CA VAL A 139 -0.18 20.86 26.60
C VAL A 139 -0.56 20.83 25.13
N PRO A 140 -1.82 21.10 24.77
CA PRO A 140 -2.26 21.08 23.38
C PRO A 140 -1.56 22.12 22.53
N TYR A 141 -1.02 21.70 21.38
CA TYR A 141 -0.51 22.60 20.35
C TYR A 141 -0.64 21.98 18.95
N THR A 142 -0.60 22.82 17.93
CA THR A 142 -0.64 22.42 16.53
C THR A 142 0.58 22.99 15.81
N LEU A 143 1.30 22.12 15.09
CA LEU A 143 2.46 22.47 14.26
C LEU A 143 2.13 22.33 12.78
#